data_AF-A0A8T4UPU0-F1
#
_entry.id   AF-A0A8T4UPU0-F1
#
_cell.length_a   1.000
_cell.length_b   1.000
_cell.length_c   1.000
_cell.angle_alpha   90.00
_cell.angle_beta   90.00
_cell.angle_gamma   90.00
#
_symmetry.space_group_name_H-M   'P 1'
#
loop_
_entity.id
_entity.type
_entity.pdbx_description
1 polymer ?
#
loop_
_entity_poly.entity_id
_entity_poly.type
_entity_poly.pdbx_seq_one_letter_code
_entity_poly.pdbx_strand_id
1 'polypeptide(L)'
;MILMLVTGRQDISGIIGGFQSLVNTFALVYSLIYILVLKNKHFNKFNEKIQNLIKIPESLLAALISFIVVILITLPLWGYKFIYNKYLEVSQMLINPIETGRWAVTVAEAHHPHLVEWISNVGWIVLLASIFGIAFLVYKNLHKLKDEKRILISGMILIGILIILFSRYSEGAKYLNGESAISEFILLIGCLLLVLPFILGLFSNREKYKESILNINNLVVLLFIWSIVTLIASRSAIRLLLMVIPVFAIFLSYILVYIFELAIKTKESWLKWSILILIFILILNPVAVFGYKGIAIKFSQQTLAQAKSLGPGYNRQWQLGMEWVRDNTPKEAVFAHWWDYGYFVQGGGERATVTDGGNARGSLNHFMGRYVLTGVNDTEALQFLKAHNVSYLLMVSDEIGKYPAFSSIGADKNWDRYSWINMFARDDQQTIEKKEGVVNIYTGGTILDEDLIYNGEYFPRGKSGIAAVSVPLMKDENSSMIIMQPIAIIVNQEGKRAEIPVECVYFNEKEMKFEKEGLKGCLVFIPAINSDYKSADNLKTLMYVSEKVKEGLFTRLYLLNEKNAYFEEVYNDKQGVPLAFYPFGRIVGPMKIYKINYPSDLQENPIFYKDELPDPNVESLEGRFV
;
A
#
# COMPACT_ATOMS: atom_id res chain seq x y z
N MET A 1 16.12 6.75 -23.61
CA MET A 1 15.62 6.47 -24.97
C MET A 1 16.56 5.55 -25.74
N ILE A 2 17.79 5.99 -26.09
CA ILE A 2 18.76 5.15 -26.82
C ILE A 2 19.05 3.85 -26.08
N LEU A 3 19.28 3.90 -24.76
CA LEU A 3 19.52 2.70 -23.96
C LEU A 3 18.34 1.70 -23.97
N MET A 4 17.10 2.19 -24.04
CA MET A 4 15.90 1.34 -24.06
C MET A 4 15.68 0.67 -25.43
N LEU A 5 15.99 1.39 -26.52
CA LEU A 5 16.05 0.83 -27.88
C LEU A 5 17.15 -0.21 -28.01
N VAL A 6 18.36 0.12 -27.53
CA VAL A 6 19.54 -0.74 -27.64
C VAL A 6 19.41 -2.00 -26.80
N THR A 7 18.70 -1.95 -25.67
CA THR A 7 18.45 -3.12 -24.82
C THR A 7 17.25 -3.96 -25.27
N GLY A 8 16.54 -3.57 -26.34
CA GLY A 8 15.35 -4.28 -26.83
C GLY A 8 14.17 -4.29 -25.86
N ARG A 9 14.23 -3.51 -24.77
CA ARG A 9 13.18 -3.48 -23.74
C ARG A 9 11.89 -2.81 -24.21
N GLN A 10 11.98 -1.93 -25.21
CA GLN A 10 10.82 -1.32 -25.86
C GLN A 10 11.10 -1.09 -27.34
N ASP A 11 10.11 -1.36 -28.18
CA ASP A 11 10.10 -1.00 -29.60
C ASP A 11 9.84 0.50 -29.78
N ILE A 12 10.01 1.01 -31.01
CA ILE A 12 9.78 2.44 -31.31
C ILE A 12 8.33 2.85 -30.98
N SER A 13 7.36 1.95 -31.17
CA SER A 13 5.95 2.16 -30.78
C SER A 13 5.79 2.31 -29.26
N GLY A 14 6.36 1.40 -28.46
CA GLY A 14 6.31 1.43 -27.00
C GLY A 14 7.06 2.62 -26.42
N ILE A 15 8.16 3.02 -27.08
CA ILE A 15 8.85 4.25 -26.74
C ILE A 15 8.00 5.45 -27.08
N ILE A 16 7.40 5.63 -28.25
CA ILE A 16 6.65 6.88 -28.48
C ILE A 16 5.27 6.83 -27.75
N GLY A 17 4.79 5.63 -27.40
CA GLY A 17 3.49 5.39 -26.74
C GLY A 17 3.47 5.56 -25.22
N GLY A 18 4.60 5.63 -24.52
CA GLY A 18 4.65 5.87 -23.07
C GLY A 18 4.42 7.35 -22.67
N PHE A 19 3.91 7.62 -21.46
CA PHE A 19 3.82 8.99 -20.96
C PHE A 19 5.21 9.64 -20.79
N GLN A 20 6.15 8.90 -20.17
CA GLN A 20 7.53 9.38 -19.92
C GLN A 20 8.24 9.81 -21.21
N SER A 21 7.96 9.10 -22.28
CA SER A 21 8.55 9.32 -23.59
C SER A 21 7.84 10.38 -24.41
N LEU A 22 6.54 10.60 -24.22
CA LEU A 22 5.88 11.82 -24.69
C LEU A 22 6.50 13.07 -24.05
N VAL A 23 6.80 13.03 -22.75
CA VAL A 23 7.51 14.12 -22.04
C VAL A 23 8.91 14.32 -22.63
N ASN A 24 9.67 13.24 -22.85
CA ASN A 24 11.00 13.32 -23.46
C ASN A 24 10.95 13.82 -24.92
N THR A 25 9.95 13.38 -25.70
CA THR A 25 9.74 13.81 -27.08
C THR A 25 9.39 15.28 -27.11
N PHE A 26 8.49 15.73 -26.23
CA PHE A 26 8.18 17.15 -26.06
C PHE A 26 9.43 17.96 -25.71
N ALA A 27 10.24 17.50 -24.75
CA ALA A 27 11.48 18.18 -24.36
C ALA A 27 12.51 18.25 -25.51
N LEU A 28 12.60 17.20 -26.33
CA LEU A 28 13.45 17.16 -27.52
C LEU A 28 12.96 18.13 -28.59
N VAL A 29 11.67 18.07 -28.95
CA VAL A 29 11.03 18.98 -29.92
C VAL A 29 11.15 20.42 -29.44
N TYR A 30 10.92 20.67 -28.16
CA TYR A 30 11.16 21.96 -27.51
C TYR A 30 12.57 22.45 -27.70
N SER A 31 13.56 21.62 -27.40
CA SER A 31 14.97 21.99 -27.53
C SER A 31 15.33 22.29 -28.98
N LEU A 32 14.84 21.48 -29.93
CA LEU A 32 15.06 21.68 -31.36
C LEU A 32 14.42 22.97 -31.86
N ILE A 33 13.16 23.24 -31.53
CA ILE A 33 12.45 24.45 -31.95
C ILE A 33 13.09 25.68 -31.31
N TYR A 34 13.43 25.62 -30.02
CA TYR A 34 14.07 26.72 -29.33
C TYR A 34 15.44 27.06 -29.93
N ILE A 35 16.28 26.06 -30.22
CA ILE A 35 17.64 26.26 -30.75
C ILE A 35 17.63 26.59 -32.25
N LEU A 36 16.95 25.77 -33.06
CA LEU A 36 17.06 25.80 -34.52
C LEU A 36 16.11 26.80 -35.19
N VAL A 37 15.00 27.14 -34.54
CA VAL A 37 14.00 28.08 -35.09
C VAL A 37 14.08 29.42 -34.37
N LEU A 38 14.01 29.44 -33.04
CA LEU A 38 13.93 30.70 -32.30
C LEU A 38 15.28 31.41 -32.12
N LYS A 39 16.35 30.66 -31.85
CA LYS A 39 17.71 31.21 -31.67
C LYS A 39 18.55 31.32 -32.96
N ASN A 40 18.07 30.75 -34.07
CA ASN A 40 18.82 30.71 -35.31
C ASN A 40 18.64 31.99 -36.12
N LYS A 41 19.77 32.63 -36.48
CA LYS A 41 19.81 33.90 -37.23
C LYS A 41 19.06 33.84 -38.57
N HIS A 42 18.97 32.68 -39.21
CA HIS A 42 18.24 32.51 -40.48
C HIS A 42 16.72 32.74 -40.34
N PHE A 43 16.15 32.50 -39.16
CA PHE A 43 14.71 32.63 -38.90
C PHE A 43 14.33 33.94 -38.20
N ASN A 44 15.27 34.87 -37.99
CA ASN A 44 15.01 36.13 -37.28
C ASN A 44 13.84 36.93 -37.85
N LYS A 45 13.71 37.04 -39.18
CA LYS A 45 12.60 37.77 -39.83
C LYS A 45 11.22 37.15 -39.53
N PHE A 46 11.17 35.83 -39.42
CA PHE A 46 9.96 35.09 -39.07
C PHE A 46 9.64 35.25 -37.58
N ASN A 47 10.67 35.14 -36.72
CA ASN A 47 10.53 35.33 -35.28
C ASN A 47 10.08 36.76 -34.93
N GLU A 48 10.65 37.78 -35.56
CA GLU A 48 10.24 39.18 -35.38
C GLU A 48 8.76 39.38 -35.78
N LYS A 49 8.31 38.77 -36.88
CA LYS A 49 6.92 38.86 -37.32
C LYS A 49 5.95 38.21 -36.33
N ILE A 50 6.31 37.05 -35.78
CA ILE A 50 5.50 36.35 -34.77
C ILE A 50 5.53 37.07 -33.43
N GLN A 51 6.70 37.55 -32.98
CA GLN A 51 6.80 38.31 -31.73
C GLN A 51 6.00 39.61 -31.77
N ASN A 52 5.95 40.28 -32.93
CA ASN A 52 5.12 41.46 -33.13
C ASN A 52 3.61 41.16 -33.02
N LEU A 53 3.17 39.97 -33.40
CA LEU A 53 1.78 39.54 -33.30
C LEU A 53 1.40 39.07 -31.90
N ILE A 54 2.30 38.35 -31.22
CA ILE A 54 1.93 37.53 -30.06
C ILE A 54 2.57 38.01 -28.73
N LYS A 55 3.64 38.82 -28.71
CA LYS A 55 4.28 39.39 -27.48
C LYS A 55 4.59 38.39 -26.35
N ILE A 56 4.71 37.10 -26.64
CA ILE A 56 5.06 36.04 -25.67
C ILE A 56 6.60 35.82 -25.64
N PRO A 57 7.21 35.46 -24.50
CA PRO A 57 8.62 35.01 -24.45
C PRO A 57 8.96 33.90 -25.45
N GLU A 58 10.16 33.92 -26.03
CA GLU A 58 10.63 32.90 -26.98
C GLU A 58 10.55 31.48 -26.43
N SER A 59 10.90 31.26 -25.16
CA SER A 59 10.79 29.95 -24.53
C SER A 59 9.35 29.44 -24.50
N LEU A 60 8.37 30.28 -24.16
CA LEU A 60 6.96 29.90 -24.17
C LEU A 60 6.41 29.69 -25.58
N LEU A 61 6.86 30.50 -26.54
CA LEU A 61 6.53 30.29 -27.95
C LEU A 61 7.06 28.95 -28.44
N ALA A 62 8.30 28.59 -28.10
CA ALA A 62 8.85 27.26 -28.39
C ALA A 62 8.02 26.15 -27.74
N ALA A 63 7.62 26.30 -26.48
CA ALA A 63 6.79 25.31 -25.79
C ALA A 63 5.42 25.13 -26.48
N LEU A 64 4.76 26.22 -26.85
CA LEU A 64 3.48 26.20 -27.57
C LEU A 64 3.60 25.54 -28.94
N ILE A 65 4.59 25.95 -29.74
CA ILE A 65 4.83 25.34 -31.06
C ILE A 65 5.17 23.85 -30.88
N SER A 66 5.97 23.50 -29.88
CA SER A 66 6.31 22.09 -29.59
C SER A 66 5.09 21.27 -29.23
N PHE A 67 4.17 21.83 -28.43
CA PHE A 67 2.93 21.15 -28.07
C PHE A 67 2.05 20.91 -29.30
N ILE A 68 1.91 21.93 -30.15
CA ILE A 68 1.18 21.82 -31.43
C ILE A 68 1.83 20.78 -32.35
N VAL A 69 3.17 20.79 -32.49
CA VAL A 69 3.90 19.84 -33.32
C VAL A 69 3.74 18.41 -32.80
N VAL A 70 3.85 18.19 -31.48
CA VAL A 70 3.61 16.87 -30.87
C VAL A 70 2.18 16.41 -31.12
N ILE A 71 1.18 17.29 -30.98
CA ILE A 71 -0.22 16.96 -31.30
C ILE A 71 -0.40 16.62 -32.78
N LEU A 72 0.19 17.41 -33.69
CA LEU A 72 0.11 17.20 -35.13
C LEU A 72 0.83 15.93 -35.60
N ILE A 73 1.85 15.47 -34.88
CA ILE A 73 2.53 14.20 -35.16
C ILE A 73 1.73 13.03 -34.59
N THR A 74 1.19 13.16 -33.37
CA THR A 74 0.49 12.06 -32.67
C THR A 74 -0.91 11.79 -33.22
N LEU A 75 -1.65 12.83 -33.63
CA LEU A 75 -3.01 12.70 -34.17
C LEU A 75 -3.10 11.80 -35.41
N PRO A 76 -2.27 11.96 -36.46
CA PRO A 76 -2.30 11.11 -37.65
C PRO A 76 -1.82 9.68 -37.39
N LEU A 77 -0.86 9.50 -36.47
CA LEU A 77 -0.24 8.19 -36.21
C LEU A 77 -1.14 7.29 -35.36
N TRP A 78 -1.86 7.85 -34.37
CA TRP A 78 -2.59 7.05 -33.38
C TRP A 78 -4.03 7.51 -33.09
N GLY A 79 -4.49 8.56 -33.77
CA GLY A 79 -5.85 9.06 -33.66
C GLY A 79 -6.16 9.78 -32.34
N TYR A 80 -7.38 10.30 -32.24
CA TYR A 80 -7.83 11.10 -31.09
C TYR A 80 -7.94 10.30 -29.78
N LYS A 81 -8.27 9.00 -29.87
CA LYS A 81 -8.41 8.11 -28.70
C LYS A 81 -7.10 7.98 -27.92
N PHE A 82 -5.96 7.99 -28.61
CA PHE A 82 -4.66 7.97 -27.96
C PHE A 82 -4.46 9.18 -27.03
N ILE A 83 -4.73 10.40 -27.53
CA ILE A 83 -4.60 11.63 -26.74
C ILE A 83 -5.56 11.63 -25.56
N TYR A 84 -6.81 11.21 -25.77
CA TYR A 84 -7.80 11.11 -24.69
C TYR A 84 -7.38 10.12 -23.60
N ASN A 85 -6.90 8.93 -23.98
CA ASN A 85 -6.43 7.93 -23.02
C ASN A 85 -5.17 8.41 -22.28
N LYS A 86 -4.27 9.13 -22.95
CA LYS A 86 -3.10 9.75 -22.28
C LYS A 86 -3.48 10.86 -21.33
N TYR A 87 -4.48 11.67 -21.67
CA TYR A 87 -5.03 12.64 -20.73
C TYR A 87 -5.58 11.95 -19.47
N LEU A 88 -6.35 10.87 -19.65
CA LEU A 88 -6.86 10.08 -18.52
C LEU A 88 -5.73 9.48 -17.68
N GLU A 89 -4.71 8.91 -18.32
CA GLU A 89 -3.52 8.36 -17.66
C GLU A 89 -2.79 9.43 -16.83
N VAL A 90 -2.58 10.64 -17.37
CA VAL A 90 -1.95 11.76 -16.65
C VAL A 90 -2.80 12.24 -15.48
N SER A 91 -4.11 12.36 -15.69
CA SER A 91 -5.04 12.72 -14.63
C SER A 91 -5.01 11.68 -13.51
N GLN A 92 -5.02 10.40 -13.86
CA GLN A 92 -4.91 9.30 -12.90
C GLN A 92 -3.55 9.31 -12.20
N MET A 93 -2.45 9.53 -12.91
CA MET A 93 -1.12 9.66 -12.30
C MET A 93 -0.98 10.86 -11.35
N LEU A 94 -1.75 11.94 -11.53
CA LEU A 94 -1.73 13.07 -10.61
C LEU A 94 -2.58 12.82 -9.36
N ILE A 95 -3.66 12.05 -9.50
CA ILE A 95 -4.60 11.73 -8.41
C ILE A 95 -4.09 10.54 -7.60
N ASN A 96 -3.63 9.50 -8.29
CA ASN A 96 -3.08 8.24 -7.79
C ASN A 96 -1.75 7.90 -8.51
N PRO A 97 -0.63 8.52 -8.10
CA PRO A 97 0.67 8.32 -8.77
C PRO A 97 1.26 6.91 -8.68
N ILE A 98 0.69 6.03 -7.86
CA ILE A 98 1.04 4.60 -7.78
C ILE A 98 -0.17 3.79 -8.23
N GLU A 99 0.10 2.66 -8.90
CA GLU A 99 -0.91 1.75 -9.44
C GLU A 99 -2.02 1.48 -8.43
N THR A 100 -3.27 1.53 -8.88
CA THR A 100 -4.46 1.25 -8.06
C THR A 100 -4.93 -0.20 -8.20
N GLY A 101 -4.14 -1.06 -8.84
CA GLY A 101 -4.49 -2.45 -9.06
C GLY A 101 -4.55 -3.25 -7.75
N ARG A 102 -5.22 -4.40 -7.78
CA ARG A 102 -5.33 -5.30 -6.60
C ARG A 102 -3.98 -5.57 -5.94
N TRP A 103 -2.93 -5.74 -6.74
CA TRP A 103 -1.56 -5.97 -6.25
C TRP A 103 -1.06 -4.79 -5.40
N ALA A 104 -1.04 -3.59 -5.97
CA ALA A 104 -0.51 -2.42 -5.29
C ALA A 104 -1.25 -2.09 -3.99
N VAL A 105 -2.58 -2.26 -3.95
CA VAL A 105 -3.37 -2.00 -2.73
C VAL A 105 -3.15 -3.03 -1.63
N THR A 106 -2.69 -4.25 -1.96
CA THR A 106 -2.32 -5.24 -0.95
C THR A 106 -0.93 -5.00 -0.35
N VAL A 107 -0.09 -4.19 -0.99
CA VAL A 107 1.21 -3.80 -0.44
C VAL A 107 1.01 -2.65 0.53
N ALA A 108 1.15 -2.93 1.82
CA ALA A 108 0.93 -1.95 2.88
C ALA A 108 1.75 -0.65 2.69
N GLU A 109 2.94 -0.73 2.10
CA GLU A 109 3.79 0.45 1.84
C GLU A 109 3.32 1.34 0.67
N ALA A 110 2.43 0.84 -0.18
CA ALA A 110 1.89 1.55 -1.33
C ALA A 110 0.58 2.27 -1.02
N HIS A 111 0.02 2.11 0.19
CA HIS A 111 -1.21 2.82 0.56
C HIS A 111 -1.03 4.34 0.51
N HIS A 112 -2.08 5.04 0.09
CA HIS A 112 -2.09 6.49 -0.06
C HIS A 112 -2.24 7.17 1.32
N PRO A 113 -1.22 7.89 1.81
CA PRO A 113 -1.24 8.41 3.17
C PRO A 113 -2.19 9.60 3.31
N HIS A 114 -2.95 9.60 4.40
CA HIS A 114 -3.77 10.71 4.83
C HIS A 114 -2.95 11.78 5.55
N LEU A 115 -3.41 13.03 5.55
CA LEU A 115 -2.71 14.13 6.23
C LEU A 115 -2.47 13.82 7.72
N VAL A 116 -3.40 13.14 8.39
CA VAL A 116 -3.19 12.68 9.79
C VAL A 116 -1.93 11.82 9.92
N GLU A 117 -1.65 10.96 8.95
CA GLU A 117 -0.47 10.09 8.94
C GLU A 117 0.81 10.88 8.61
N TRP A 118 0.74 11.86 7.71
CA TRP A 118 1.85 12.80 7.50
C TRP A 118 2.24 13.51 8.80
N ILE A 119 1.24 13.96 9.56
CA ILE A 119 1.46 14.66 10.83
C ILE A 119 2.05 13.72 11.87
N SER A 120 1.57 12.47 11.93
CA SER A 120 2.08 11.44 12.81
C SER A 120 3.56 11.15 12.53
N ASN A 121 3.94 11.07 11.25
CA ASN A 121 5.31 10.73 10.83
C ASN A 121 6.28 11.92 10.87
N VAL A 122 5.86 13.11 10.44
CA VAL A 122 6.74 14.29 10.26
C VAL A 122 6.62 15.30 11.41
N GLY A 123 5.45 15.39 12.04
CA GLY A 123 5.12 16.40 13.04
C GLY A 123 4.54 17.68 12.44
N TRP A 124 3.46 18.19 13.04
CA TRP A 124 2.70 19.34 12.53
C TRP A 124 3.54 20.62 12.37
N ILE A 125 4.42 20.90 13.34
CA ILE A 125 5.26 22.11 13.32
C ILE A 125 6.28 22.06 12.18
N VAL A 126 6.95 20.91 12.00
CA VAL A 126 7.95 20.72 10.93
C VAL A 126 7.28 20.82 9.57
N LEU A 127 6.11 20.19 9.42
CA LEU A 127 5.30 20.26 8.21
C LEU A 127 4.96 21.72 7.85
N LEU A 128 4.32 22.46 8.76
CA LEU A 128 3.92 23.85 8.51
C LEU A 128 5.12 24.77 8.27
N ALA A 129 6.19 24.64 9.05
CA ALA A 129 7.39 25.45 8.87
C ALA A 129 8.03 25.20 7.50
N SER A 130 8.11 23.93 7.06
CA SER A 130 8.68 23.59 5.76
C SER A 130 7.83 24.13 4.60
N ILE A 131 6.51 24.02 4.68
CA ILE A 131 5.59 24.58 3.67
C ILE A 131 5.71 26.11 3.62
N PHE A 132 5.76 26.76 4.78
CA PHE A 132 6.03 28.19 4.86
C PHE A 132 7.38 28.53 4.22
N GLY A 133 8.40 27.70 4.42
CA GLY A 133 9.73 27.88 3.84
C GLY A 133 9.72 27.85 2.31
N ILE A 134 8.94 26.95 1.71
CA ILE A 134 8.74 26.88 0.26
C ILE A 134 8.14 28.20 -0.26
N ALA A 135 7.04 28.65 0.34
CA ALA A 135 6.40 29.91 -0.04
C ALA A 135 7.32 31.13 0.19
N PHE A 136 8.06 31.12 1.31
CA PHE A 136 8.97 32.18 1.68
C PHE A 136 10.19 32.29 0.75
N LEU A 137 10.70 31.16 0.24
CA LEU A 137 11.75 31.16 -0.78
C LEU A 137 11.30 31.93 -2.03
N VAL A 138 10.07 31.72 -2.47
CA VAL A 138 9.49 32.43 -3.62
C VAL A 138 9.31 33.92 -3.29
N TYR A 139 8.76 34.26 -2.12
CA TYR A 139 8.63 35.65 -1.65
C TYR A 139 9.95 36.42 -1.76
N LYS A 140 11.05 35.79 -1.35
CA LYS A 140 12.39 36.40 -1.34
C LYS A 140 12.95 36.64 -2.74
N ASN A 141 12.72 35.71 -3.66
CA ASN A 141 13.27 35.80 -5.01
C ASN A 141 12.47 36.72 -5.94
N LEU A 142 11.26 37.13 -5.54
CA LEU A 142 10.42 38.10 -6.28
C LEU A 142 10.66 39.56 -5.86
N HIS A 143 11.86 39.93 -5.41
CA HIS A 143 12.18 41.25 -4.84
C HIS A 143 11.99 42.43 -5.81
N LYS A 144 11.94 42.20 -7.13
CA LYS A 144 11.64 43.25 -8.14
C LYS A 144 10.18 43.70 -8.13
N LEU A 145 9.28 42.92 -7.51
CA LEU A 145 7.86 43.23 -7.36
C LEU A 145 7.59 44.04 -6.08
N LYS A 146 6.47 44.79 -6.07
CA LYS A 146 5.94 45.39 -4.84
C LYS A 146 5.55 44.31 -3.83
N ASP A 147 5.69 44.61 -2.54
CA ASP A 147 5.43 43.66 -1.45
C ASP A 147 4.03 43.04 -1.49
N GLU A 148 2.99 43.82 -1.81
CA GLU A 148 1.61 43.31 -1.97
C GLU A 148 1.55 42.14 -2.97
N LYS A 149 2.23 42.25 -4.12
CA LYS A 149 2.25 41.20 -5.14
C LYS A 149 3.07 40.01 -4.70
N ARG A 150 4.19 40.23 -4.01
CA ARG A 150 5.05 39.17 -3.50
C ARG A 150 4.31 38.34 -2.45
N ILE A 151 3.60 39.01 -1.54
CA ILE A 151 2.75 38.39 -0.52
C ILE A 151 1.63 37.60 -1.19
N LEU A 152 0.94 38.18 -2.18
CA LEU A 152 -0.12 37.49 -2.92
C LEU A 152 0.39 36.20 -3.57
N ILE A 153 1.46 36.27 -4.35
CA ILE A 153 2.01 35.10 -5.07
C ILE A 153 2.45 34.01 -4.09
N SER A 154 3.16 34.41 -3.02
CA SER A 154 3.66 33.45 -2.02
C SER A 154 2.52 32.86 -1.19
N GLY A 155 1.49 33.66 -0.89
CA GLY A 155 0.26 33.23 -0.24
C GLY A 155 -0.52 32.23 -1.09
N MET A 156 -0.63 32.45 -2.41
CA MET A 156 -1.22 31.48 -3.33
C MET A 156 -0.48 30.15 -3.32
N ILE A 157 0.85 30.17 -3.29
CA ILE A 157 1.67 28.95 -3.18
C ILE A 157 1.44 28.23 -1.84
N LEU A 158 1.48 28.97 -0.73
CA LEU A 158 1.23 28.44 0.61
C LEU A 158 -0.15 27.77 0.69
N ILE A 159 -1.19 28.48 0.25
CA ILE A 159 -2.57 27.99 0.22
C ILE A 159 -2.68 26.80 -0.73
N GLY A 160 -2.04 26.84 -1.90
CA GLY A 160 -2.01 25.75 -2.87
C GLY A 160 -1.47 24.46 -2.27
N ILE A 161 -0.32 24.52 -1.58
CA ILE A 161 0.27 23.34 -0.90
C ILE A 161 -0.66 22.83 0.20
N LEU A 162 -1.23 23.73 1.02
CA LEU A 162 -2.16 23.33 2.08
C LEU A 162 -3.40 22.64 1.50
N ILE A 163 -4.00 23.20 0.45
CA ILE A 163 -5.16 22.63 -0.26
C ILE A 163 -4.84 21.23 -0.78
N ILE A 164 -3.66 21.04 -1.38
CA ILE A 164 -3.20 19.72 -1.80
C ILE A 164 -3.21 18.77 -0.60
N LEU A 165 -2.50 19.08 0.48
CA LEU A 165 -2.45 18.19 1.65
C LEU A 165 -3.83 17.90 2.25
N PHE A 166 -4.70 18.91 2.38
CA PHE A 166 -6.03 18.78 2.97
C PHE A 166 -7.03 18.04 2.07
N SER A 167 -6.79 17.93 0.77
CA SER A 167 -7.70 17.15 -0.09
C SER A 167 -7.82 15.69 0.37
N ARG A 168 -6.78 15.11 1.02
CA ARG A 168 -6.82 13.77 1.65
C ARG A 168 -6.52 13.89 3.15
N TYR A 169 -7.49 14.38 3.92
CA TYR A 169 -7.35 14.63 5.36
C TYR A 169 -7.36 13.35 6.20
N SER A 170 -8.41 12.53 6.09
CA SER A 170 -8.59 11.27 6.82
C SER A 170 -9.56 10.32 6.09
N GLU A 171 -9.48 9.01 6.35
CA GLU A 171 -10.38 8.01 5.75
C GLU A 171 -11.86 8.28 6.05
N GLY A 172 -12.19 8.66 7.29
CA GLY A 172 -13.56 8.93 7.72
C GLY A 172 -14.14 10.28 7.28
N ALA A 173 -13.41 11.10 6.52
CA ALA A 173 -13.88 12.42 6.11
C ALA A 173 -14.89 12.31 4.95
N LYS A 174 -16.10 12.86 5.12
CA LYS A 174 -17.15 12.82 4.09
C LYS A 174 -16.73 13.44 2.73
N TYR A 175 -15.96 14.52 2.76
CA TYR A 175 -15.58 15.27 1.55
C TYR A 175 -14.07 15.27 1.28
N LEU A 176 -13.24 15.20 2.32
CA LEU A 176 -11.78 15.33 2.23
C LEU A 176 -11.07 13.98 2.45
N ASN A 177 -11.57 12.93 1.80
CA ASN A 177 -11.04 11.56 1.93
C ASN A 177 -9.98 11.20 0.89
N GLY A 178 -9.73 12.04 -0.12
CA GLY A 178 -8.77 11.73 -1.19
C GLY A 178 -9.37 11.04 -2.41
N GLU A 179 -10.64 10.64 -2.36
CA GLU A 179 -11.30 9.83 -3.40
C GLU A 179 -12.61 10.42 -3.89
N SER A 180 -13.26 11.29 -3.11
CA SER A 180 -14.48 11.95 -3.56
C SER A 180 -14.19 12.93 -4.69
N ALA A 181 -15.16 13.14 -5.59
CA ALA A 181 -15.05 14.14 -6.65
C ALA A 181 -14.73 15.55 -6.11
N ILE A 182 -15.17 15.87 -4.89
CA ILE A 182 -14.83 17.13 -4.20
C ILE A 182 -13.35 17.16 -3.84
N SER A 183 -12.81 16.06 -3.31
CA SER A 183 -11.39 15.93 -2.98
C SER A 183 -10.51 16.08 -4.23
N GLU A 184 -10.85 15.40 -5.31
CA GLU A 184 -10.14 15.49 -6.59
C GLU A 184 -10.17 16.92 -7.16
N PHE A 185 -11.32 17.57 -7.12
CA PHE A 185 -11.47 18.95 -7.57
C PHE A 185 -10.64 19.92 -6.72
N ILE A 186 -10.62 19.75 -5.40
CA ILE A 186 -9.81 20.53 -4.47
C ILE A 186 -8.31 20.33 -4.76
N LEU A 187 -7.88 19.10 -5.04
CA LEU A 187 -6.50 18.81 -5.45
C LEU A 187 -6.12 19.59 -6.72
N LEU A 188 -6.97 19.59 -7.74
CA LEU A 188 -6.74 20.34 -8.97
C LEU A 188 -6.62 21.85 -8.72
N ILE A 189 -7.47 22.42 -7.86
CA ILE A 189 -7.36 23.83 -7.45
C ILE A 189 -6.00 24.09 -6.79
N GLY A 190 -5.59 23.20 -5.87
CA GLY A 190 -4.29 23.31 -5.19
C GLY A 190 -3.12 23.33 -6.18
N CYS A 191 -3.09 22.39 -7.13
CA CYS A 191 -2.10 22.35 -8.21
C CYS A 191 -2.12 23.62 -9.07
N LEU A 192 -3.31 24.12 -9.42
CA LEU A 192 -3.46 25.34 -10.22
C LEU A 192 -2.88 26.56 -9.50
N LEU A 193 -3.12 26.69 -8.19
CA LEU A 193 -2.57 27.80 -7.38
C LEU A 193 -1.04 27.83 -7.32
N LEU A 194 -0.37 26.67 -7.47
CA LEU A 194 1.09 26.60 -7.51
C LEU A 194 1.69 27.13 -8.82
N VAL A 195 0.98 26.99 -9.93
CA VAL A 195 1.50 27.28 -11.27
C VAL A 195 0.96 28.61 -11.82
N LEU A 196 -0.29 28.95 -11.50
CA LEU A 196 -0.99 30.13 -12.01
C LEU A 196 -0.22 31.45 -11.82
N PRO A 197 0.40 31.74 -10.66
CA PRO A 197 1.14 32.99 -10.49
C PRO A 197 2.28 33.15 -11.50
N PHE A 198 3.02 32.07 -11.77
CA PHE A 198 4.13 32.08 -12.71
C PHE A 198 3.65 32.23 -14.15
N ILE A 199 2.56 31.53 -14.53
CA ILE A 199 1.92 31.70 -15.84
C ILE A 199 1.49 33.15 -16.03
N LEU A 200 0.69 33.71 -15.10
CA LEU A 200 0.22 35.09 -15.18
C LEU A 200 1.38 36.09 -15.22
N GLY A 201 2.49 35.80 -14.54
CA GLY A 201 3.71 36.61 -14.59
C GLY A 201 4.37 36.62 -15.96
N LEU A 202 4.45 35.46 -16.61
CA LEU A 202 5.05 35.33 -17.95
C LEU A 202 4.21 35.99 -19.05
N PHE A 203 2.87 35.97 -18.91
CA PHE A 203 1.92 36.60 -19.82
C PHE A 203 1.57 38.05 -19.46
N SER A 204 2.16 38.60 -18.39
CA SER A 204 1.87 39.96 -17.98
C SER A 204 2.47 40.98 -18.93
N ASN A 205 1.66 41.91 -19.44
CA ASN A 205 2.14 43.11 -20.15
C ASN A 205 2.95 44.06 -19.24
N ARG A 206 3.06 43.77 -17.95
CA ARG A 206 3.87 44.54 -17.00
C ARG A 206 5.30 44.00 -17.04
N GLU A 207 6.19 44.73 -17.70
CA GLU A 207 7.62 44.39 -17.83
C GLU A 207 8.24 43.95 -16.49
N LYS A 208 8.02 44.72 -15.41
CA LYS A 208 8.54 44.38 -14.07
C LYS A 208 8.11 43.01 -13.54
N TYR A 209 6.90 42.55 -13.87
CA TYR A 209 6.43 41.23 -13.41
C TYR A 209 7.08 40.11 -14.21
N LYS A 210 7.03 40.22 -15.53
CA LYS A 210 7.68 39.30 -16.45
C LYS A 210 9.18 39.17 -16.16
N GLU A 211 9.86 40.30 -16.00
CA GLU A 211 11.28 40.39 -15.68
C GLU A 211 11.60 39.79 -14.30
N SER A 212 10.71 39.92 -13.32
CA SER A 212 10.90 39.31 -12.00
C SER A 212 10.81 37.78 -12.03
N ILE A 213 9.94 37.20 -12.87
CA ILE A 213 9.83 35.74 -13.02
C ILE A 213 11.01 35.17 -13.80
N LEU A 214 11.41 35.82 -14.90
CA LEU A 214 12.50 35.34 -15.76
C LEU A 214 13.87 35.40 -15.09
N ASN A 215 14.06 36.27 -14.09
CA ASN A 215 15.32 36.41 -13.37
C ASN A 215 15.39 35.63 -12.05
N ILE A 216 14.43 34.75 -11.77
CA ILE A 216 14.54 33.85 -10.61
C ILE A 216 15.75 32.94 -10.82
N ASN A 217 16.59 32.78 -9.79
CA ASN A 217 17.75 31.90 -9.85
C ASN A 217 17.33 30.46 -10.19
N ASN A 218 18.01 29.84 -11.15
CA ASN A 218 17.76 28.45 -11.58
C ASN A 218 17.76 27.46 -10.40
N LEU A 219 18.61 27.66 -9.38
CA LEU A 219 18.61 26.82 -8.18
C LEU A 219 17.29 26.93 -7.40
N VAL A 220 16.72 28.12 -7.31
CA VAL A 220 15.44 28.36 -6.62
C VAL A 220 14.30 27.71 -7.39
N VAL A 221 14.32 27.82 -8.72
CA VAL A 221 13.35 27.13 -9.59
C VAL A 221 13.45 25.62 -9.40
N LEU A 222 14.66 25.07 -9.39
CA LEU A 222 14.90 23.64 -9.17
C LEU A 222 14.39 23.18 -7.79
N LEU A 223 14.73 23.88 -6.71
CA LEU A 223 14.27 23.56 -5.36
C LEU A 223 12.76 23.64 -5.24
N PHE A 224 12.13 24.65 -5.86
CA PHE A 224 10.68 24.77 -5.89
C PHE A 224 10.03 23.60 -6.63
N ILE A 225 10.45 23.31 -7.87
CA ILE A 225 9.90 22.20 -8.65
C ILE A 225 10.11 20.86 -7.93
N TRP A 226 11.31 20.62 -7.41
CA TRP A 226 11.61 19.40 -6.66
C TRP A 226 10.72 19.27 -5.42
N SER A 227 10.46 20.36 -4.70
CA SER A 227 9.54 20.34 -3.56
C SER A 227 8.11 19.98 -3.96
N ILE A 228 7.60 20.53 -5.06
CA ILE A 228 6.24 20.24 -5.53
C ILE A 228 6.12 18.79 -6.01
N VAL A 229 7.07 18.32 -6.82
CA VAL A 229 7.07 16.94 -7.31
C VAL A 229 7.11 15.95 -6.14
N THR A 230 7.96 16.20 -5.16
CA THR A 230 8.13 15.29 -4.03
C THR A 230 6.91 15.33 -3.10
N LEU A 231 6.30 16.50 -2.87
CA LEU A 231 5.05 16.63 -2.13
C LEU A 231 3.89 15.87 -2.79
N ILE A 232 3.75 15.96 -4.12
CA ILE A 232 2.72 15.24 -4.86
C ILE A 232 3.01 13.73 -4.81
N ALA A 233 4.26 13.32 -5.05
CA ALA A 233 4.67 11.92 -5.00
C ALA A 233 4.43 11.30 -3.62
N SER A 234 4.73 11.99 -2.52
CA SER A 234 4.52 11.44 -1.18
C SER A 234 3.06 11.32 -0.77
N ARG A 235 2.11 11.86 -1.55
CA ARG A 235 0.69 11.58 -1.37
C ARG A 235 0.25 10.26 -2.00
N SER A 236 1.08 9.68 -2.86
CA SER A 236 0.79 8.43 -3.56
C SER A 236 1.21 7.17 -2.82
N ALA A 237 2.12 7.27 -1.86
CA ALA A 237 2.45 6.13 -1.00
C ALA A 237 3.13 6.59 0.28
N ILE A 238 2.83 5.90 1.37
CA ILE A 238 3.45 6.16 2.67
C ILE A 238 4.98 6.05 2.60
N ARG A 239 5.52 5.09 1.84
CA ARG A 239 6.99 4.91 1.70
C ARG A 239 7.68 6.13 1.09
N LEU A 240 6.96 6.89 0.27
CA LEU A 240 7.51 8.09 -0.36
C LEU A 240 7.56 9.28 0.59
N LEU A 241 6.98 9.22 1.79
CA LEU A 241 7.20 10.25 2.83
C LEU A 241 8.68 10.46 3.13
N LEU A 242 9.49 9.38 3.06
CA LEU A 242 10.94 9.44 3.23
C LEU A 242 11.60 10.41 2.23
N MET A 243 11.05 10.54 1.02
CA MET A 243 11.58 11.41 -0.02
C MET A 243 11.30 12.90 0.25
N VAL A 244 10.25 13.24 1.01
CA VAL A 244 9.93 14.62 1.41
C VAL A 244 10.85 15.12 2.52
N ILE A 245 11.41 14.23 3.33
CA ILE A 245 12.23 14.62 4.49
C ILE A 245 13.41 15.52 4.10
N PRO A 246 14.25 15.20 3.09
CA PRO A 246 15.33 16.09 2.64
C PRO A 246 14.84 17.47 2.17
N VAL A 247 13.69 17.53 1.48
CA VAL A 247 13.07 18.78 1.04
C VAL A 247 12.74 19.64 2.25
N PHE A 248 12.02 19.06 3.23
CA PHE A 248 11.62 19.76 4.45
C PHE A 248 12.81 20.22 5.27
N ALA A 249 13.85 19.40 5.39
CA ALA A 249 15.09 19.78 6.06
C ALA A 249 15.74 21.02 5.43
N ILE A 250 15.80 21.11 4.10
CA ILE A 250 16.37 22.27 3.38
C ILE A 250 15.54 23.53 3.64
N PHE A 251 14.21 23.47 3.50
CA PHE A 251 13.36 24.65 3.65
C PHE A 251 13.26 25.12 5.10
N LEU A 252 13.22 24.20 6.06
CA LEU A 252 13.30 24.53 7.48
C LEU A 252 14.64 25.20 7.82
N SER A 253 15.75 24.65 7.33
CA SER A 253 17.08 25.22 7.54
C SER A 253 17.20 26.61 6.91
N TYR A 254 16.66 26.79 5.70
CA TYR A 254 16.64 28.08 5.01
C TYR A 254 15.92 29.17 5.84
N ILE A 255 14.75 28.85 6.42
CA ILE A 255 14.05 29.79 7.31
C ILE A 255 14.90 30.14 8.53
N LEU A 256 15.47 29.13 9.20
CA LEU A 256 16.26 29.35 10.42
C LEU A 256 17.49 30.21 10.15
N VAL A 257 18.23 29.93 9.07
CA VAL A 257 19.39 30.74 8.65
C VAL A 257 18.97 32.15 8.29
N TYR A 258 17.85 32.32 7.58
CA TYR A 258 17.36 33.64 7.22
C TYR A 258 16.95 34.47 8.45
N ILE A 259 16.26 33.87 9.42
CA ILE A 259 15.90 34.54 10.68
C ILE A 259 17.16 34.89 11.48
N PHE A 260 18.17 34.01 11.49
CA PHE A 260 19.46 34.28 12.11
C PHE A 260 20.16 35.50 11.49
N GLU A 261 20.20 35.60 10.17
CA GLU A 261 20.75 36.78 9.49
C GLU A 261 20.01 38.06 9.84
N LEU A 262 18.67 38.01 9.90
CA LEU A 262 17.86 39.15 10.31
C LEU A 262 18.18 39.57 11.76
N ALA A 263 18.34 38.61 12.66
CA ALA A 263 18.69 38.89 14.04
C ALA A 263 20.04 39.61 14.14
N ILE A 264 21.06 39.17 13.39
CA ILE A 264 22.39 39.81 13.38
C ILE A 264 22.32 41.25 12.86
N LYS A 265 21.51 41.50 11.82
CA LYS A 265 21.36 42.82 11.18
C LYS A 265 20.48 43.79 11.99
N THR A 266 19.73 43.29 12.98
CA THR A 266 18.82 44.10 13.79
C THR A 266 19.60 45.01 14.75
N LYS A 267 19.25 46.30 14.78
CA LYS A 267 19.87 47.30 15.67
C LYS A 267 19.34 47.21 17.11
N GLU A 268 18.10 46.78 17.27
CA GLU A 268 17.45 46.57 18.57
C GLU A 268 18.09 45.40 19.33
N SER A 269 18.84 45.71 20.38
CA SER A 269 19.61 44.72 21.16
C SER A 269 18.71 43.63 21.75
N TRP A 270 17.57 44.00 22.33
CA TRP A 270 16.65 43.05 22.97
C TRP A 270 16.04 42.06 21.96
N LEU A 271 15.67 42.53 20.77
CA LEU A 271 15.09 41.69 19.71
C LEU A 271 16.14 40.75 19.13
N LYS A 272 17.36 41.26 18.88
CA LYS A 272 18.51 40.48 18.42
C LYS A 272 18.81 39.31 19.37
N TRP A 273 18.99 39.59 20.66
CA TRP A 273 19.32 38.55 21.64
C TRP A 273 18.17 37.58 21.85
N SER A 274 16.91 38.05 21.88
CA SER A 274 15.74 37.17 21.96
C SER A 274 15.68 36.15 20.82
N ILE A 275 15.89 36.58 19.57
CA ILE A 275 15.86 35.68 18.41
C ILE A 275 17.05 34.72 18.43
N LEU A 276 18.27 35.20 18.74
CA LEU A 276 19.46 34.35 18.80
C LEU A 276 19.35 33.28 19.89
N ILE A 277 18.81 33.64 21.06
CA ILE A 277 18.55 32.69 22.16
C ILE A 277 17.50 31.67 21.72
N LEU A 278 16.42 32.08 21.06
CA LEU A 278 15.41 31.16 20.55
C LEU A 278 15.99 30.16 19.54
N ILE A 279 16.79 30.63 18.57
CA ILE A 279 17.47 29.78 17.60
C ILE A 279 18.43 28.82 18.31
N PHE A 280 19.17 29.31 19.30
CA PHE A 280 20.08 28.47 20.09
C PHE A 280 19.32 27.37 20.84
N ILE A 281 18.18 27.69 21.47
CA ILE A 281 17.29 26.70 22.11
C ILE A 281 16.77 25.68 21.10
N LEU A 282 16.37 26.11 19.91
CA LEU A 282 15.90 25.21 18.85
C LEU A 282 17.00 24.28 18.35
N ILE A 283 18.24 24.78 18.19
CA ILE A 283 19.41 23.97 17.81
C ILE A 283 19.79 22.98 18.92
N LEU A 284 19.60 23.35 20.18
CA LEU A 284 19.84 22.46 21.32
C LEU A 284 18.71 21.45 21.55
N ASN A 285 17.51 21.69 21.01
CA ASN A 285 16.33 20.84 21.20
C ASN A 285 16.55 19.36 20.82
N PRO A 286 17.32 18.99 19.78
CA PRO A 286 17.62 17.59 19.47
C PRO A 286 18.48 16.89 20.54
N VAL A 287 19.28 17.64 21.31
CA VAL A 287 20.33 17.10 22.20
C VAL A 287 19.87 17.07 23.66
N ALA A 288 20.54 16.28 24.50
CA ALA A 288 20.36 16.35 25.95
C ALA A 288 21.08 17.57 26.51
N VAL A 289 20.35 18.45 27.18
CA VAL A 289 20.93 19.61 27.87
C VAL A 289 20.23 19.81 29.22
N PHE A 290 20.99 19.98 30.31
CA PHE A 290 20.47 20.25 31.66
C PHE A 290 19.37 19.30 32.14
N GLY A 291 19.47 18.00 31.83
CA GLY A 291 18.47 16.99 32.23
C GLY A 291 17.22 16.94 31.32
N TYR A 292 17.04 17.89 30.41
CA TYR A 292 16.05 17.79 29.33
C TYR A 292 16.53 16.78 28.28
N LYS A 293 15.73 15.75 28.02
CA LYS A 293 15.95 14.84 26.88
C LYS A 293 15.38 15.49 25.62
N GLY A 294 16.29 15.83 24.71
CA GLY A 294 15.93 16.38 23.41
C GLY A 294 15.07 15.46 22.54
N ILE A 295 14.50 16.02 21.47
CA ILE A 295 13.58 15.30 20.59
C ILE A 295 14.24 14.08 19.93
N ALA A 296 15.53 14.16 19.56
CA ALA A 296 16.23 13.02 18.97
C ALA A 296 16.46 11.89 19.98
N ILE A 297 16.68 12.22 21.26
CA ILE A 297 16.84 11.23 22.33
C ILE A 297 15.50 10.57 22.66
N LYS A 298 14.41 11.34 22.71
CA LYS A 298 13.06 10.78 22.91
C LYS A 298 12.67 9.87 21.75
N PHE A 299 12.90 10.32 20.52
CA PHE A 299 12.67 9.53 19.32
C PHE A 299 13.50 8.25 19.35
N SER A 300 14.81 8.35 19.63
CA SER A 300 15.69 7.18 19.79
C SER A 300 15.20 6.22 20.89
N GLN A 301 14.74 6.71 22.04
CA GLN A 301 14.20 5.87 23.11
C GLN A 301 12.90 5.16 22.69
N GLN A 302 12.01 5.86 21.99
CA GLN A 302 10.79 5.28 21.44
C GLN A 302 11.11 4.22 20.38
N THR A 303 11.99 4.53 19.43
CA THR A 303 12.44 3.60 18.40
C THR A 303 13.12 2.38 19.02
N LEU A 304 13.99 2.56 20.02
CA LEU A 304 14.64 1.44 20.72
C LEU A 304 13.62 0.60 21.50
N ALA A 305 12.61 1.22 22.11
CA ALA A 305 11.54 0.48 22.78
C ALA A 305 10.72 -0.35 21.80
N GLN A 306 10.39 0.21 20.62
CA GLN A 306 9.70 -0.52 19.54
C GLN A 306 10.60 -1.61 18.92
N ALA A 307 11.88 -1.32 18.72
CA ALA A 307 12.85 -2.26 18.16
C ALA A 307 13.01 -3.51 19.03
N LYS A 308 12.87 -3.41 20.36
CA LYS A 308 12.86 -4.59 21.25
C LYS A 308 11.73 -5.56 20.94
N SER A 309 10.61 -5.08 20.41
CA SER A 309 9.48 -5.90 19.95
C SER A 309 9.52 -6.24 18.45
N LEU A 310 10.47 -5.69 17.70
CA LEU A 310 10.63 -5.89 16.25
C LEU A 310 11.92 -6.67 15.99
N GLY A 311 11.80 -7.99 15.79
CA GLY A 311 12.92 -8.84 15.36
C GLY A 311 13.07 -8.85 13.83
N PRO A 312 14.21 -9.33 13.30
CA PRO A 312 14.33 -9.59 11.86
C PRO A 312 13.25 -10.57 11.43
N GLY A 313 12.63 -10.35 10.26
CA GLY A 313 11.66 -11.29 9.69
C GLY A 313 12.24 -12.70 9.55
N TYR A 314 13.54 -12.78 9.22
CA TYR A 314 14.34 -14.01 9.22
C TYR A 314 14.79 -14.39 10.64
N ASN A 315 13.82 -14.67 11.49
CA ASN A 315 14.00 -15.02 12.89
C ASN A 315 14.60 -16.44 13.08
N ARG A 316 14.76 -16.88 14.33
CA ARG A 316 15.33 -18.21 14.64
C ARG A 316 14.55 -19.38 14.02
N GLN A 317 13.21 -19.29 13.96
CA GLN A 317 12.38 -20.33 13.34
C GLN A 317 12.72 -20.46 11.85
N TRP A 318 12.79 -19.34 11.14
CA TRP A 318 13.20 -19.31 9.74
C TRP A 318 14.63 -19.84 9.54
N GLN A 319 15.57 -19.49 10.42
CA GLN A 319 16.95 -19.98 10.33
C GLN A 319 17.03 -21.51 10.45
N LEU A 320 16.32 -22.10 11.42
CA LEU A 320 16.29 -23.56 11.63
C LEU A 320 15.55 -24.28 10.49
N GLY A 321 14.40 -23.74 10.06
CA GLY A 321 13.65 -24.31 8.93
C GLY A 321 14.45 -24.29 7.64
N MET A 322 15.15 -23.19 7.36
CA MET A 322 15.99 -23.09 6.16
C MET A 322 17.29 -23.88 6.27
N GLU A 323 17.84 -24.09 7.46
CA GLU A 323 18.91 -25.06 7.69
C GLU A 323 18.45 -26.48 7.32
N TRP A 324 17.27 -26.87 7.80
CA TRP A 324 16.67 -28.15 7.40
C TRP A 324 16.50 -28.24 5.89
N VAL A 325 16.00 -27.18 5.23
CA VAL A 325 15.86 -27.14 3.76
C VAL A 325 17.20 -27.38 3.06
N ARG A 326 18.27 -26.68 3.47
CA ARG A 326 19.60 -26.85 2.87
C ARG A 326 20.12 -28.27 2.99
N ASP A 327 19.91 -28.89 4.15
CA ASP A 327 20.55 -30.17 4.51
C ASP A 327 19.72 -31.39 4.06
N ASN A 328 18.40 -31.25 3.88
CA ASN A 328 17.48 -32.38 3.68
C ASN A 328 16.75 -32.36 2.33
N THR A 329 16.99 -31.38 1.46
CA THR A 329 16.39 -31.33 0.12
C THR A 329 17.44 -31.33 -0.98
N PRO A 330 17.16 -31.84 -2.19
CA PRO A 330 18.08 -31.74 -3.33
C PRO A 330 18.40 -30.28 -3.69
N LYS A 331 19.61 -29.98 -4.16
CA LYS A 331 20.06 -28.60 -4.44
C LYS A 331 19.26 -27.93 -5.56
N GLU A 332 18.79 -28.73 -6.51
CA GLU A 332 17.96 -28.36 -7.64
C GLU A 332 16.47 -28.26 -7.31
N ALA A 333 16.08 -28.57 -6.06
CA ALA A 333 14.69 -28.49 -5.64
C ALA A 333 14.16 -27.04 -5.74
N VAL A 334 12.92 -26.93 -6.24
CA VAL A 334 12.20 -25.66 -6.35
C VAL A 334 11.11 -25.60 -5.29
N PHE A 335 11.00 -24.46 -4.63
CA PHE A 335 10.00 -24.21 -3.59
C PHE A 335 8.88 -23.28 -4.09
N ALA A 336 7.65 -23.62 -3.75
CA ALA A 336 6.49 -22.75 -3.87
C ALA A 336 6.06 -22.26 -2.50
N HIS A 337 5.68 -20.99 -2.42
CA HIS A 337 5.13 -20.31 -1.24
C HIS A 337 4.55 -18.96 -1.67
N TRP A 338 3.98 -18.20 -0.73
CA TRP A 338 3.62 -16.81 -0.97
C TRP A 338 4.86 -15.91 -1.16
N TRP A 339 4.79 -14.91 -2.05
CA TRP A 339 5.98 -14.19 -2.55
C TRP A 339 6.85 -13.53 -1.46
N ASP A 340 6.25 -13.11 -0.34
CA ASP A 340 6.94 -12.48 0.79
C ASP A 340 8.17 -13.28 1.29
N TYR A 341 8.14 -14.60 1.18
CA TYR A 341 9.16 -15.49 1.76
C TYR A 341 10.28 -15.87 0.79
N GLY A 342 10.22 -15.45 -0.48
CA GLY A 342 11.15 -15.93 -1.52
C GLY A 342 12.61 -15.70 -1.19
N TYR A 343 12.96 -14.49 -0.73
CA TYR A 343 14.33 -14.19 -0.35
C TYR A 343 14.82 -14.98 0.88
N PHE A 344 13.92 -15.41 1.77
CA PHE A 344 14.29 -16.26 2.91
C PHE A 344 14.62 -17.68 2.46
N VAL A 345 13.88 -18.22 1.48
CA VAL A 345 14.16 -19.55 0.92
C VAL A 345 15.38 -19.52 -0.02
N GLN A 346 15.53 -18.48 -0.83
CA GLN A 346 16.68 -18.32 -1.72
C GLN A 346 17.98 -18.11 -0.94
N GLY A 347 18.00 -17.14 -0.01
CA GLY A 347 19.21 -16.81 0.74
C GLY A 347 19.46 -17.74 1.92
N GLY A 348 18.40 -18.17 2.59
CA GLY A 348 18.47 -19.09 3.72
C GLY A 348 18.50 -20.54 3.29
N GLY A 349 17.51 -20.99 2.53
CA GLY A 349 17.40 -22.38 2.09
C GLY A 349 18.34 -22.77 0.96
N GLU A 350 18.99 -21.80 0.28
CA GLU A 350 19.78 -22.02 -0.93
C GLU A 350 19.03 -22.85 -1.98
N ARG A 351 17.72 -22.56 -2.17
CA ARG A 351 16.86 -23.22 -3.16
C ARG A 351 16.19 -22.20 -4.07
N ALA A 352 15.89 -22.63 -5.29
CA ALA A 352 15.12 -21.81 -6.24
C ALA A 352 13.66 -21.68 -5.77
N THR A 353 13.03 -20.55 -6.09
CA THR A 353 11.62 -20.31 -5.76
C THR A 353 10.83 -19.90 -6.99
N VAL A 354 9.53 -20.19 -6.99
CA VAL A 354 8.62 -19.75 -8.06
C VAL A 354 8.33 -18.25 -7.96
N THR A 355 8.10 -17.76 -6.74
CA THR A 355 7.76 -16.38 -6.44
C THR A 355 8.77 -15.81 -5.44
N ASP A 356 8.97 -14.48 -5.48
CA ASP A 356 9.79 -13.76 -4.51
C ASP A 356 9.37 -12.28 -4.38
N GLY A 357 9.97 -11.58 -3.41
CA GLY A 357 9.70 -10.17 -3.15
C GLY A 357 10.08 -9.22 -4.29
N GLY A 358 10.83 -9.68 -5.28
CA GLY A 358 11.14 -8.92 -6.49
C GLY A 358 9.94 -8.83 -7.43
N ASN A 359 9.00 -9.77 -7.35
CA ASN A 359 7.76 -9.78 -8.13
C ASN A 359 7.99 -9.58 -9.64
N ALA A 360 9.08 -10.16 -10.17
CA ALA A 360 9.51 -9.91 -11.56
C ALA A 360 8.48 -10.37 -12.61
N ARG A 361 7.57 -11.28 -12.25
CA ARG A 361 6.47 -11.78 -13.08
C ARG A 361 5.16 -11.74 -12.28
N GLY A 362 4.37 -10.68 -12.46
CA GLY A 362 3.15 -10.43 -11.68
C GLY A 362 2.10 -11.55 -11.80
N SER A 363 2.01 -12.22 -12.96
CA SER A 363 1.06 -13.32 -13.20
C SER A 363 1.24 -14.49 -12.23
N LEU A 364 2.47 -14.75 -11.78
CA LEU A 364 2.78 -15.84 -10.85
C LEU A 364 2.14 -15.64 -9.48
N ASN A 365 1.97 -14.40 -9.04
CA ASN A 365 1.28 -14.12 -7.78
C ASN A 365 -0.22 -14.41 -7.88
N HIS A 366 -0.83 -14.06 -9.02
CA HIS A 366 -2.21 -14.43 -9.32
C HIS A 366 -2.37 -15.94 -9.34
N PHE A 367 -1.50 -16.67 -10.06
CA PHE A 367 -1.58 -18.13 -10.13
C PHE A 367 -1.31 -18.81 -8.78
N MET A 368 -0.34 -18.32 -8.00
CA MET A 368 -0.06 -18.82 -6.65
C MET A 368 -1.25 -18.57 -5.71
N GLY A 369 -1.82 -17.37 -5.72
CA GLY A 369 -2.99 -17.03 -4.92
C GLY A 369 -4.22 -17.86 -5.33
N ARG A 370 -4.49 -17.95 -6.63
CA ARG A 370 -5.63 -18.66 -7.21
C ARG A 370 -5.48 -20.17 -7.08
N TYR A 371 -4.55 -20.77 -7.79
CA TYR A 371 -4.52 -22.23 -7.96
C TYR A 371 -3.90 -22.96 -6.80
N VAL A 372 -3.02 -22.31 -6.01
CA VAL A 372 -2.37 -22.95 -4.86
C VAL A 372 -3.03 -22.53 -3.56
N LEU A 373 -2.84 -21.30 -3.07
CA LEU A 373 -3.25 -20.93 -1.71
C LEU A 373 -4.78 -20.99 -1.49
N THR A 374 -5.55 -20.48 -2.45
CA THR A 374 -7.03 -20.56 -2.46
C THR A 374 -7.57 -21.63 -3.41
N GLY A 375 -6.71 -22.58 -3.83
CA GLY A 375 -7.07 -23.65 -4.76
C GLY A 375 -8.06 -24.63 -4.14
N VAL A 376 -9.22 -24.83 -4.76
CA VAL A 376 -10.22 -25.83 -4.33
C VAL A 376 -10.02 -27.19 -5.01
N ASN A 377 -9.26 -27.24 -6.10
CA ASN A 377 -8.99 -28.45 -6.87
C ASN A 377 -7.49 -28.76 -6.87
N ASP A 378 -7.11 -29.87 -6.23
CA ASP A 378 -5.71 -30.31 -6.12
C ASP A 378 -5.07 -30.54 -7.49
N THR A 379 -5.84 -30.97 -8.49
CA THR A 379 -5.32 -31.20 -9.84
C THR A 379 -4.84 -29.89 -10.46
N GLU A 380 -5.64 -28.81 -10.38
CA GLU A 380 -5.24 -27.51 -10.92
C GLU A 380 -4.03 -26.93 -10.19
N ALA A 381 -3.99 -27.08 -8.86
CA ALA A 381 -2.84 -26.69 -8.05
C ALA A 381 -1.56 -27.41 -8.53
N LEU A 382 -1.65 -28.74 -8.70
CA LEU A 382 -0.54 -29.55 -9.18
C LEU A 382 -0.13 -29.20 -10.60
N GLN A 383 -1.06 -28.85 -11.50
CA GLN A 383 -0.71 -28.43 -12.86
C GLN A 383 0.16 -27.17 -12.87
N PHE A 384 -0.18 -26.17 -12.06
CA PHE A 384 0.63 -24.96 -11.90
C PHE A 384 2.00 -25.25 -11.28
N LEU A 385 2.01 -26.01 -10.18
CA LEU A 385 3.24 -26.38 -9.48
C LEU A 385 4.17 -27.21 -10.39
N LYS A 386 3.61 -28.15 -11.17
CA LYS A 386 4.37 -28.98 -12.11
C LYS A 386 4.95 -28.15 -13.26
N ALA A 387 4.17 -27.21 -13.80
CA ALA A 387 4.64 -26.32 -14.85
C ALA A 387 5.89 -25.50 -14.46
N HIS A 388 6.16 -25.37 -13.17
CA HIS A 388 7.32 -24.65 -12.63
C HIS A 388 8.31 -25.55 -11.89
N ASN A 389 8.25 -26.87 -12.13
CA ASN A 389 9.15 -27.88 -11.55
C ASN A 389 9.22 -27.82 -10.02
N VAL A 390 8.13 -27.44 -9.35
CA VAL A 390 8.11 -27.33 -7.89
C VAL A 390 8.28 -28.70 -7.26
N SER A 391 9.18 -28.80 -6.28
CA SER A 391 9.41 -30.04 -5.52
C SER A 391 8.77 -29.97 -4.12
N TYR A 392 8.72 -28.76 -3.55
CA TYR A 392 8.22 -28.55 -2.19
C TYR A 392 7.28 -27.33 -2.11
N LEU A 393 6.24 -27.46 -1.30
CA LEU A 393 5.31 -26.39 -0.94
C LEU A 393 5.54 -25.99 0.52
N LEU A 394 5.84 -24.72 0.76
CA LEU A 394 6.10 -24.16 2.09
C LEU A 394 4.90 -23.29 2.50
N MET A 395 4.41 -23.50 3.73
CA MET A 395 3.33 -22.72 4.34
C MET A 395 3.70 -22.33 5.77
N VAL A 396 3.35 -21.11 6.17
CA VAL A 396 3.55 -20.60 7.53
C VAL A 396 2.28 -19.94 8.09
N SER A 397 2.28 -19.55 9.36
CA SER A 397 1.11 -18.97 10.04
C SER A 397 0.71 -17.58 9.52
N ASP A 398 1.65 -16.85 8.94
CA ASP A 398 1.44 -15.48 8.46
C ASP A 398 0.37 -15.43 7.35
N GLU A 399 0.18 -16.51 6.60
CA GLU A 399 -0.85 -16.69 5.58
C GLU A 399 -2.26 -16.51 6.14
N ILE A 400 -2.50 -16.77 7.44
CA ILE A 400 -3.79 -16.53 8.08
C ILE A 400 -4.14 -15.03 8.01
N GLY A 401 -3.19 -14.17 8.36
CA GLY A 401 -3.37 -12.71 8.29
C GLY A 401 -3.27 -12.16 6.87
N LYS A 402 -2.54 -12.85 5.97
CA LYS A 402 -2.39 -12.48 4.56
C LYS A 402 -3.47 -13.05 3.64
N TYR A 403 -4.40 -13.84 4.16
CA TYR A 403 -5.48 -14.44 3.39
C TYR A 403 -6.20 -13.44 2.49
N PRO A 404 -6.60 -12.24 2.98
CA PRO A 404 -7.27 -11.26 2.15
C PRO A 404 -6.44 -10.78 0.96
N ALA A 405 -5.11 -10.74 1.11
CA ALA A 405 -4.21 -10.25 0.08
C ALA A 405 -4.09 -11.27 -1.07
N PHE A 406 -3.73 -12.51 -0.77
CA PHE A 406 -3.57 -13.53 -1.82
C PHE A 406 -4.91 -13.99 -2.40
N SER A 407 -6.00 -13.93 -1.63
CA SER A 407 -7.33 -14.23 -2.15
C SER A 407 -7.85 -13.12 -3.06
N SER A 408 -7.54 -11.84 -2.75
CA SER A 408 -7.83 -10.70 -3.63
C SER A 408 -7.09 -10.80 -4.95
N ILE A 409 -5.78 -11.08 -4.88
CA ILE A 409 -4.92 -11.24 -6.05
C ILE A 409 -5.33 -12.46 -6.88
N GLY A 410 -5.71 -13.58 -6.25
CA GLY A 410 -6.11 -14.82 -6.92
C GLY A 410 -7.57 -14.85 -7.42
N ALA A 411 -8.39 -13.87 -7.06
CA ALA A 411 -9.78 -13.83 -7.49
C ALA A 411 -9.91 -13.39 -8.96
N ASP A 412 -11.01 -13.80 -9.60
CA ASP A 412 -11.41 -13.34 -10.92
C ASP A 412 -12.02 -11.92 -10.87
N LYS A 413 -12.55 -11.44 -12.00
CA LYS A 413 -13.23 -10.14 -12.08
C LYS A 413 -14.47 -10.02 -11.17
N ASN A 414 -15.06 -11.14 -10.73
CA ASN A 414 -16.27 -11.19 -9.91
C ASN A 414 -15.97 -11.44 -8.43
N TRP A 415 -14.69 -11.45 -8.03
CA TRP A 415 -14.25 -11.68 -6.66
C TRP A 415 -14.59 -13.08 -6.13
N ASP A 416 -14.57 -14.09 -7.00
CA ASP A 416 -14.92 -15.49 -6.69
C ASP A 416 -14.23 -16.03 -5.42
N ARG A 417 -12.94 -15.70 -5.22
CA ARG A 417 -12.13 -16.22 -4.11
C ARG A 417 -11.90 -15.26 -2.95
N TYR A 418 -12.30 -14.00 -3.08
CA TYR A 418 -11.96 -12.98 -2.09
C TYR A 418 -12.64 -13.26 -0.74
N SER A 419 -11.83 -13.39 0.31
CA SER A 419 -12.28 -13.70 1.66
C SER A 419 -11.20 -13.35 2.71
N TRP A 420 -11.43 -13.69 3.97
CA TRP A 420 -10.59 -13.38 5.12
C TRP A 420 -10.78 -14.41 6.24
N ILE A 421 -9.82 -14.45 7.17
CA ILE A 421 -9.92 -15.26 8.38
C ILE A 421 -9.90 -14.32 9.59
N ASN A 422 -11.01 -14.27 10.32
CA ASN A 422 -11.15 -13.41 11.49
C ASN A 422 -11.13 -14.21 12.79
N MET A 423 -10.46 -13.63 13.78
CA MET A 423 -10.38 -14.14 15.13
C MET A 423 -11.56 -13.67 15.98
N PHE A 424 -12.00 -14.54 16.89
CA PHE A 424 -12.90 -14.22 17.98
C PHE A 424 -12.25 -14.65 19.30
N ALA A 425 -12.49 -13.89 20.35
CA ALA A 425 -11.98 -14.16 21.69
C ALA A 425 -13.14 -14.36 22.66
N ARG A 426 -13.02 -15.32 23.58
CA ARG A 426 -14.01 -15.56 24.63
C ARG A 426 -14.08 -14.34 25.55
N ASP A 427 -15.28 -13.78 25.68
CA ASP A 427 -15.63 -12.78 26.67
C ASP A 427 -16.04 -13.49 27.97
N ASP A 428 -15.13 -13.47 28.95
CA ASP A 428 -15.35 -14.12 30.24
C ASP A 428 -16.45 -13.42 31.05
N GLN A 429 -16.78 -12.14 30.77
CA GLN A 429 -17.86 -11.41 31.46
C GLN A 429 -19.25 -11.77 30.93
N GLN A 430 -19.35 -12.18 29.66
CA GLN A 430 -20.59 -12.61 29.03
C GLN A 430 -20.81 -14.12 29.05
N THR A 431 -19.84 -14.88 29.59
CA THR A 431 -19.92 -16.34 29.69
C THR A 431 -20.96 -16.74 30.75
N ILE A 432 -21.88 -17.63 30.39
CA ILE A 432 -23.02 -18.01 31.24
C ILE A 432 -22.77 -19.41 31.81
N GLU A 433 -22.65 -19.52 33.13
CA GLU A 433 -22.65 -20.79 33.83
C GLU A 433 -24.09 -21.31 34.01
N LYS A 434 -24.36 -22.52 33.55
CA LYS A 434 -25.62 -23.24 33.74
C LYS A 434 -25.38 -24.48 34.62
N LYS A 435 -26.45 -25.03 35.20
CA LYS A 435 -26.36 -26.25 36.03
C LYS A 435 -25.73 -27.44 35.29
N GLU A 436 -25.94 -27.54 33.98
CA GLU A 436 -25.54 -28.67 33.13
C GLU A 436 -24.28 -28.38 32.29
N GLY A 437 -23.72 -27.16 32.35
CA GLY A 437 -22.61 -26.77 31.47
C GLY A 437 -22.30 -25.26 31.48
N VAL A 438 -21.47 -24.83 30.53
CA VAL A 438 -21.06 -23.42 30.38
C VAL A 438 -21.35 -22.99 28.95
N VAL A 439 -21.87 -21.78 28.75
CA VAL A 439 -22.03 -21.18 27.43
C VAL A 439 -21.00 -20.08 27.27
N ASN A 440 -19.97 -20.34 26.46
CA ASN A 440 -18.92 -19.38 26.16
C ASN A 440 -19.38 -18.44 25.06
N ILE A 441 -19.28 -17.14 25.29
CA ILE A 441 -19.55 -16.12 24.28
C ILE A 441 -18.22 -15.63 23.72
N TYR A 442 -18.05 -15.77 22.41
CA TYR A 442 -16.89 -15.27 21.68
C TYR A 442 -17.27 -13.99 20.96
N THR A 443 -16.61 -12.90 21.34
CA THR A 443 -16.78 -11.61 20.71
C THR A 443 -15.68 -11.42 19.67
N GLY A 444 -16.08 -10.82 18.56
CA GLY A 444 -15.29 -10.68 17.36
C GLY A 444 -16.23 -10.30 16.23
N GLY A 445 -15.75 -9.53 15.28
CA GLY A 445 -16.55 -9.07 14.15
C GLY A 445 -15.96 -9.60 12.86
N THR A 446 -16.78 -10.21 12.02
CA THR A 446 -16.41 -10.46 10.63
C THR A 446 -17.58 -10.22 9.71
N ILE A 447 -17.31 -9.61 8.57
CA ILE A 447 -18.30 -9.42 7.51
C ILE A 447 -18.48 -10.77 6.80
N LEU A 448 -19.66 -11.03 6.23
CA LEU A 448 -19.88 -12.19 5.39
C LEU A 448 -19.24 -11.99 4.01
N ASP A 449 -18.50 -13.00 3.56
CA ASP A 449 -17.87 -13.08 2.24
C ASP A 449 -18.78 -13.72 1.17
N GLU A 450 -19.94 -14.24 1.59
CA GLU A 450 -20.97 -14.86 0.77
C GLU A 450 -22.38 -14.47 1.23
N ASP A 451 -23.35 -14.58 0.32
CA ASP A 451 -24.75 -14.33 0.65
C ASP A 451 -25.30 -15.48 1.49
N LEU A 452 -26.00 -15.15 2.58
CA LEU A 452 -26.58 -16.14 3.48
C LEU A 452 -28.11 -16.05 3.44
N ILE A 453 -28.76 -17.16 3.12
CA ILE A 453 -30.21 -17.31 3.21
C ILE A 453 -30.52 -18.29 4.33
N TYR A 454 -31.26 -17.85 5.34
CA TYR A 454 -31.65 -18.69 6.46
C TYR A 454 -33.11 -18.41 6.86
N ASN A 455 -33.94 -19.45 6.93
CA ASN A 455 -35.38 -19.36 7.24
C ASN A 455 -36.15 -18.31 6.41
N GLY A 456 -35.80 -18.17 5.12
CA GLY A 456 -36.42 -17.18 4.23
C GLY A 456 -35.92 -15.74 4.40
N GLU A 457 -34.97 -15.52 5.31
CA GLU A 457 -34.30 -14.23 5.49
C GLU A 457 -33.02 -14.17 4.68
N TYR A 458 -32.77 -13.01 4.05
CA TYR A 458 -31.59 -12.76 3.22
C TYR A 458 -30.60 -11.85 3.94
N PHE A 459 -29.36 -12.32 4.07
CA PHE A 459 -28.23 -11.60 4.64
C PHE A 459 -27.18 -11.41 3.55
N PRO A 460 -27.15 -10.25 2.87
CA PRO A 460 -26.22 -10.01 1.77
C PRO A 460 -24.77 -9.96 2.24
N ARG A 461 -23.87 -10.50 1.41
CA ARG A 461 -22.41 -10.37 1.54
C ARG A 461 -21.99 -8.90 1.64
N GLY A 462 -20.92 -8.60 2.36
CA GLY A 462 -20.41 -7.22 2.51
C GLY A 462 -21.25 -6.28 3.39
N LYS A 463 -22.54 -6.58 3.60
CA LYS A 463 -23.49 -5.75 4.38
C LYS A 463 -24.04 -6.45 5.63
N SER A 464 -23.72 -7.73 5.79
CA SER A 464 -24.05 -8.53 6.96
C SER A 464 -22.78 -9.14 7.54
N GLY A 465 -22.79 -9.49 8.82
CA GLY A 465 -21.62 -10.04 9.48
C GLY A 465 -21.95 -10.82 10.75
N ILE A 466 -21.01 -11.65 11.18
CA ILE A 466 -21.04 -12.33 12.47
C ILE A 466 -20.55 -11.34 13.52
N ALA A 467 -21.42 -11.00 14.47
CA ALA A 467 -21.12 -10.07 15.57
C ALA A 467 -20.59 -10.78 16.83
N ALA A 468 -20.98 -12.04 17.02
CA ALA A 468 -20.51 -12.90 18.11
C ALA A 468 -20.86 -14.37 17.80
N VAL A 469 -20.20 -15.28 18.50
CA VAL A 469 -20.46 -16.73 18.43
C VAL A 469 -20.66 -17.27 19.84
N SER A 470 -21.76 -17.99 20.06
CA SER A 470 -22.06 -18.70 21.29
C SER A 470 -21.67 -20.16 21.15
N VAL A 471 -20.82 -20.67 22.04
CA VAL A 471 -20.37 -22.07 22.05
C VAL A 471 -20.81 -22.72 23.37
N PRO A 472 -21.87 -23.55 23.34
CA PRO A 472 -22.30 -24.30 24.51
C PRO A 472 -21.36 -25.49 24.76
N LEU A 473 -20.94 -25.64 26.02
CA LEU A 473 -20.17 -26.78 26.52
C LEU A 473 -21.03 -27.53 27.55
N MET A 474 -21.26 -28.82 27.34
CA MET A 474 -21.99 -29.68 28.28
C MET A 474 -21.05 -30.70 28.93
N LYS A 475 -21.35 -31.10 30.17
CA LYS A 475 -20.64 -32.20 30.82
C LYS A 475 -21.14 -33.55 30.29
N ASP A 476 -20.22 -34.37 29.83
CA ASP A 476 -20.47 -35.77 29.50
C ASP A 476 -20.62 -36.63 30.76
N GLU A 477 -21.07 -37.88 30.60
CA GLU A 477 -21.20 -38.88 31.67
C GLU A 477 -19.86 -39.11 32.42
N ASN A 478 -18.72 -38.90 31.73
CA ASN A 478 -17.37 -38.97 32.30
C ASN A 478 -16.84 -37.64 32.87
N SER A 479 -17.70 -36.62 33.04
CA SER A 479 -17.33 -35.26 33.49
C SER A 479 -16.37 -34.48 32.56
N SER A 480 -16.17 -34.93 31.32
CA SER A 480 -15.47 -34.17 30.28
C SER A 480 -16.41 -33.16 29.60
N MET A 481 -15.91 -31.98 29.23
CA MET A 481 -16.70 -30.99 28.52
C MET A 481 -16.78 -31.32 27.02
N ILE A 482 -17.98 -31.45 26.47
CA ILE A 482 -18.25 -31.66 25.04
C ILE A 482 -18.74 -30.35 24.42
N ILE A 483 -18.22 -30.03 23.23
CA ILE A 483 -18.67 -28.90 22.42
C ILE A 483 -20.00 -29.26 21.75
N MET A 484 -21.06 -28.55 22.11
CA MET A 484 -22.37 -28.63 21.46
C MET A 484 -22.42 -27.68 20.26
N GLN A 485 -23.45 -27.82 19.41
CA GLN A 485 -23.59 -27.02 18.19
C GLN A 485 -23.56 -25.52 18.52
N PRO A 486 -22.57 -24.76 17.99
CA PRO A 486 -22.48 -23.32 18.23
C PRO A 486 -23.57 -22.54 17.49
N ILE A 487 -23.79 -21.31 17.93
CA ILE A 487 -24.74 -20.37 17.33
C ILE A 487 -24.00 -19.08 16.99
N ALA A 488 -23.99 -18.69 15.72
CA ALA A 488 -23.50 -17.40 15.26
C ALA A 488 -24.61 -16.35 15.34
N ILE A 489 -24.29 -15.17 15.86
CA ILE A 489 -25.17 -14.02 15.89
C ILE A 489 -24.86 -13.16 14.66
N ILE A 490 -25.73 -13.22 13.65
CA ILE A 490 -25.62 -12.44 12.41
C ILE A 490 -26.35 -11.11 12.57
N VAL A 491 -25.72 -10.04 12.11
CA VAL A 491 -26.29 -8.68 12.11
C VAL A 491 -26.09 -8.06 10.72
N ASN A 492 -27.11 -7.34 10.22
CA ASN A 492 -27.01 -6.55 8.99
C ASN A 492 -26.91 -5.03 9.29
N GLN A 493 -26.57 -4.23 8.28
CA GLN A 493 -26.49 -2.76 8.40
C GLN A 493 -27.81 -2.08 8.81
N GLU A 494 -28.95 -2.73 8.61
CA GLU A 494 -30.28 -2.22 8.99
C GLU A 494 -30.65 -2.55 10.45
N GLY A 495 -29.78 -3.23 11.19
CA GLY A 495 -29.99 -3.61 12.59
C GLY A 495 -30.79 -4.90 12.78
N LYS A 496 -31.07 -5.64 11.71
CA LYS A 496 -31.69 -6.98 11.77
C LYS A 496 -30.70 -7.97 12.36
N ARG A 497 -31.15 -8.79 13.30
CA ARG A 497 -30.37 -9.82 13.99
C ARG A 497 -30.98 -11.21 13.79
N ALA A 498 -30.14 -12.20 13.49
CA ALA A 498 -30.52 -13.61 13.48
C ALA A 498 -29.52 -14.47 14.26
N GLU A 499 -30.03 -15.55 14.84
CA GLU A 499 -29.22 -16.58 15.52
C GLU A 499 -29.22 -17.83 14.65
N ILE A 500 -28.04 -18.18 14.13
CA ILE A 500 -27.90 -19.20 13.10
C ILE A 500 -26.94 -20.28 13.61
N PRO A 501 -27.35 -21.56 13.62
CA PRO A 501 -26.48 -22.64 14.07
C PRO A 501 -25.28 -22.79 13.13
N VAL A 502 -24.10 -23.05 13.69
CA VAL A 502 -22.88 -23.28 12.89
C VAL A 502 -22.73 -24.76 12.61
N GLU A 503 -22.35 -25.09 11.38
CA GLU A 503 -22.36 -26.47 10.90
C GLU A 503 -21.11 -27.29 11.27
N CYS A 504 -20.00 -26.61 11.59
CA CYS A 504 -18.72 -27.26 11.84
C CYS A 504 -17.89 -26.58 12.93
N VAL A 505 -17.23 -27.40 13.74
CA VAL A 505 -16.16 -27.00 14.66
C VAL A 505 -14.94 -27.88 14.41
N TYR A 506 -13.76 -27.27 14.34
CA TYR A 506 -12.48 -27.96 14.35
C TYR A 506 -11.77 -27.70 15.68
N PHE A 507 -11.59 -28.75 16.48
CA PHE A 507 -10.97 -28.68 17.80
C PHE A 507 -10.10 -29.91 18.05
N ASN A 508 -8.91 -29.72 18.61
CA ASN A 508 -7.95 -30.80 18.88
C ASN A 508 -7.71 -31.73 17.68
N GLU A 509 -7.50 -31.15 16.50
CA GLU A 509 -7.25 -31.86 15.24
C GLU A 509 -8.40 -32.75 14.76
N LYS A 510 -9.61 -32.51 15.26
CA LYS A 510 -10.81 -33.24 14.86
C LYS A 510 -11.88 -32.27 14.36
N GLU A 511 -12.41 -32.59 13.19
CA GLU A 511 -13.59 -31.93 12.64
C GLU A 511 -14.86 -32.57 13.24
N MET A 512 -15.73 -31.72 13.78
CA MET A 512 -17.05 -32.07 14.30
C MET A 512 -18.09 -31.38 13.43
N LYS A 513 -18.94 -32.17 12.78
CA LYS A 513 -20.06 -31.69 11.96
C LYS A 513 -21.36 -31.85 12.74
N PHE A 514 -22.26 -30.86 12.61
CA PHE A 514 -23.53 -30.85 13.31
C PHE A 514 -24.70 -31.02 12.33
N GLU A 515 -25.82 -31.57 12.80
CA GLU A 515 -26.94 -31.97 11.96
C GLU A 515 -27.83 -30.80 11.51
N LYS A 516 -27.94 -29.72 12.30
CA LYS A 516 -28.78 -28.58 11.91
C LYS A 516 -28.03 -27.71 10.92
N GLU A 517 -28.58 -27.60 9.72
CA GLU A 517 -28.14 -26.67 8.69
C GLU A 517 -28.23 -25.21 9.16
N GLY A 518 -27.28 -24.38 8.73
CA GLY A 518 -27.22 -22.98 9.09
C GLY A 518 -26.02 -22.28 8.47
N LEU A 519 -25.13 -21.77 9.31
CA LEU A 519 -23.93 -21.07 8.87
C LEU A 519 -22.86 -22.11 8.49
N LYS A 520 -22.66 -22.22 7.18
CA LYS A 520 -21.60 -23.02 6.57
C LYS A 520 -20.21 -22.50 6.92
N GLY A 521 -19.17 -23.28 6.63
CA GLY A 521 -17.80 -22.99 7.07
C GLY A 521 -17.43 -23.81 8.29
N CYS A 522 -16.47 -23.35 9.11
CA CYS A 522 -16.06 -24.02 10.34
C CYS A 522 -15.45 -23.05 11.36
N LEU A 523 -15.71 -23.30 12.65
CA LEU A 523 -15.03 -22.61 13.75
C LEU A 523 -13.77 -23.38 14.14
N VAL A 524 -12.60 -22.80 13.91
CA VAL A 524 -11.30 -23.41 14.18
C VAL A 524 -10.75 -22.88 15.50
N PHE A 525 -10.70 -23.71 16.52
CA PHE A 525 -10.13 -23.34 17.82
C PHE A 525 -8.61 -23.32 17.77
N ILE A 526 -8.03 -22.25 18.32
CA ILE A 526 -6.59 -22.16 18.55
C ILE A 526 -6.34 -21.76 20.01
N PRO A 527 -5.28 -22.30 20.65
CA PRO A 527 -4.94 -21.94 22.01
C PRO A 527 -4.50 -20.47 22.09
N ALA A 528 -4.88 -19.78 23.15
CA ALA A 528 -4.32 -18.48 23.50
C ALA A 528 -3.25 -18.65 24.58
N ILE A 529 -2.05 -18.14 24.32
CA ILE A 529 -0.97 -18.09 25.30
C ILE A 529 -1.27 -16.95 26.29
N ASN A 530 -1.23 -17.27 27.58
CA ASN A 530 -1.44 -16.28 28.63
C ASN A 530 -0.26 -15.33 28.76
N SER A 531 -0.45 -14.19 29.42
CA SER A 531 0.58 -13.15 29.61
C SER A 531 1.84 -13.65 30.34
N ASP A 532 1.78 -14.80 31.01
CA ASP A 532 2.90 -15.44 31.67
C ASP A 532 3.80 -16.24 30.71
N TYR A 533 3.37 -16.42 29.44
CA TYR A 533 3.99 -17.25 28.40
C TYR A 533 4.22 -18.71 28.80
N LYS A 534 3.60 -19.18 29.89
CA LYS A 534 3.80 -20.52 30.47
C LYS A 534 2.54 -21.36 30.43
N SER A 535 1.37 -20.72 30.41
CA SER A 535 0.08 -21.38 30.35
C SER A 535 -0.68 -20.99 29.08
N ALA A 536 -1.55 -21.89 28.62
CA ALA A 536 -2.38 -21.68 27.45
C ALA A 536 -3.84 -22.07 27.77
N ASP A 537 -4.79 -21.31 27.24
CA ASP A 537 -6.22 -21.63 27.28
C ASP A 537 -6.67 -22.05 25.87
N ASN A 538 -6.94 -23.35 25.71
CA ASN A 538 -7.31 -23.99 24.45
C ASN A 538 -8.70 -23.59 23.92
N LEU A 539 -9.52 -22.96 24.77
CA LEU A 539 -10.87 -22.51 24.42
C LEU A 539 -10.99 -20.98 24.49
N LYS A 540 -9.88 -20.24 24.61
CA LYS A 540 -9.95 -18.77 24.70
C LYS A 540 -10.20 -18.10 23.36
N THR A 541 -9.71 -18.68 22.28
CA THR A 541 -9.77 -18.08 20.94
C THR A 541 -10.23 -19.06 19.88
N LEU A 542 -10.91 -18.55 18.87
CA LEU A 542 -11.31 -19.31 17.69
C LEU A 542 -11.25 -18.42 16.44
N MET A 543 -11.16 -19.05 15.28
CA MET A 543 -11.29 -18.43 13.97
C MET A 543 -12.59 -18.87 13.33
N TYR A 544 -13.26 -17.96 12.62
CA TYR A 544 -14.27 -18.36 11.65
C TYR A 544 -13.61 -18.50 10.28
N VAL A 545 -13.73 -19.69 9.69
CA VAL A 545 -13.29 -20.02 8.35
C VAL A 545 -14.55 -20.27 7.53
N SER A 546 -14.88 -19.39 6.59
CA SER A 546 -16.09 -19.53 5.75
C SER A 546 -16.01 -20.78 4.86
N GLU A 547 -17.13 -21.15 4.21
CA GLU A 547 -17.17 -22.27 3.25
C GLU A 547 -16.07 -22.10 2.18
N LYS A 548 -16.04 -20.93 1.54
CA LYS A 548 -15.02 -20.54 0.56
C LYS A 548 -13.58 -20.68 1.07
N VAL A 549 -13.30 -20.24 2.30
CA VAL A 549 -11.95 -20.33 2.86
C VAL A 549 -11.58 -21.77 3.20
N LYS A 550 -12.54 -22.53 3.72
CA LYS A 550 -12.36 -23.92 4.17
C LYS A 550 -11.91 -24.83 3.03
N GLU A 551 -12.42 -24.62 1.83
CA GLU A 551 -12.09 -25.42 0.64
C GLU A 551 -10.70 -25.14 0.06
N GLY A 552 -10.10 -23.99 0.38
CA GLY A 552 -8.77 -23.63 -0.12
C GLY A 552 -7.67 -24.56 0.40
N LEU A 553 -6.74 -24.94 -0.48
CA LEU A 553 -5.63 -25.85 -0.18
C LEU A 553 -4.79 -25.42 1.04
N PHE A 554 -4.53 -24.11 1.21
CA PHE A 554 -3.86 -23.60 2.41
C PHE A 554 -4.61 -24.03 3.68
N THR A 555 -5.91 -23.79 3.73
CA THR A 555 -6.74 -24.10 4.89
C THR A 555 -6.78 -25.61 5.14
N ARG A 556 -7.00 -26.41 4.10
CA ARG A 556 -7.04 -27.87 4.18
C ARG A 556 -5.75 -28.44 4.75
N LEU A 557 -4.60 -28.10 4.16
CA LEU A 557 -3.30 -28.64 4.58
C LEU A 557 -2.81 -28.03 5.90
N TYR A 558 -2.78 -26.69 5.98
CA TYR A 558 -2.14 -25.99 7.09
C TYR A 558 -3.01 -25.90 8.35
N LEU A 559 -4.27 -25.49 8.22
CA LEU A 559 -5.18 -25.25 9.37
C LEU A 559 -5.93 -26.51 9.81
N LEU A 560 -6.41 -27.31 8.87
CA LEU A 560 -7.23 -28.49 9.15
C LEU A 560 -6.44 -29.80 9.21
N ASN A 561 -5.13 -29.77 8.93
CA ASN A 561 -4.23 -30.93 8.90
C ASN A 561 -4.79 -32.09 8.05
N GLU A 562 -5.46 -31.76 6.94
CA GLU A 562 -6.02 -32.75 6.04
C GLU A 562 -4.90 -33.60 5.44
N LYS A 563 -5.03 -34.93 5.53
CA LYS A 563 -4.11 -35.84 4.84
C LYS A 563 -4.41 -35.80 3.35
N ASN A 564 -3.40 -35.47 2.55
CA ASN A 564 -3.50 -35.37 1.11
C ASN A 564 -2.57 -36.39 0.44
N ALA A 565 -3.02 -37.00 -0.66
CA ALA A 565 -2.23 -37.99 -1.40
C ALA A 565 -1.04 -37.36 -2.15
N TYR A 566 -1.13 -36.09 -2.51
CA TYR A 566 -0.17 -35.38 -3.35
C TYR A 566 0.77 -34.47 -2.56
N PHE A 567 0.40 -34.09 -1.34
CA PHE A 567 1.18 -33.20 -0.48
C PHE A 567 1.57 -33.93 0.81
N GLU A 568 2.79 -34.46 0.84
CA GLU A 568 3.34 -35.19 1.98
C GLU A 568 4.09 -34.25 2.92
N GLU A 569 3.62 -34.08 4.15
CA GLU A 569 4.33 -33.26 5.16
C GLU A 569 5.69 -33.89 5.52
N VAL A 570 6.78 -33.19 5.23
CA VAL A 570 8.17 -33.65 5.47
C VAL A 570 8.90 -32.84 6.54
N TYR A 571 8.40 -31.65 6.87
CA TYR A 571 8.91 -30.83 7.95
C TYR A 571 7.76 -30.09 8.64
N ASN A 572 7.80 -30.07 9.97
CA ASN A 572 6.84 -29.39 10.81
C ASN A 572 7.46 -29.08 12.18
N ASP A 573 7.60 -27.79 12.51
CA ASP A 573 8.21 -27.34 13.76
C ASP A 573 7.19 -27.04 14.88
N LYS A 574 5.97 -27.57 14.77
CA LYS A 574 4.87 -27.41 15.75
C LYS A 574 5.27 -27.73 17.20
N GLN A 575 6.24 -28.63 17.41
CA GLN A 575 6.74 -28.91 18.76
C GLN A 575 7.43 -27.69 19.41
N GLY A 576 8.12 -26.87 18.62
CA GLY A 576 8.78 -25.65 19.08
C GLY A 576 7.91 -24.40 18.94
N VAL A 577 7.09 -24.34 17.89
CA VAL A 577 6.25 -23.18 17.55
C VAL A 577 4.81 -23.64 17.22
N PRO A 578 4.00 -24.00 18.22
CA PRO A 578 2.62 -24.42 17.97
C PRO A 578 1.77 -23.25 17.49
N LEU A 579 0.74 -23.55 16.68
CA LEU A 579 -0.23 -22.56 16.26
C LEU A 579 -1.01 -22.05 17.47
N ALA A 580 -0.81 -20.79 17.82
CA ALA A 580 -1.42 -20.16 18.99
C ALA A 580 -1.59 -18.65 18.79
N PHE A 581 -2.54 -18.09 19.52
CA PHE A 581 -2.72 -16.65 19.66
C PHE A 581 -1.86 -16.15 20.83
N TYR A 582 -0.93 -15.24 20.56
CA TYR A 582 -0.04 -14.67 21.56
C TYR A 582 -0.56 -13.31 22.08
N PRO A 583 -0.14 -12.90 23.29
CA PRO A 583 -0.38 -11.55 23.79
C PRO A 583 0.06 -10.51 22.75
N PHE A 584 -0.62 -9.36 22.71
CA PHE A 584 -0.45 -8.29 21.70
C PHE A 584 -1.03 -8.57 20.30
N GLY A 585 -1.90 -9.58 20.16
CA GLY A 585 -2.73 -9.75 18.96
C GLY A 585 -2.04 -10.49 17.81
N ARG A 586 -0.97 -11.23 18.09
CA ARG A 586 -0.20 -11.93 17.07
C ARG A 586 -0.55 -13.41 17.02
N ILE A 587 -0.84 -13.92 15.82
CA ILE A 587 -0.88 -15.35 15.57
C ILE A 587 0.53 -15.82 15.23
N VAL A 588 0.98 -16.85 15.91
CA VAL A 588 2.27 -17.50 15.64
C VAL A 588 1.99 -18.99 15.50
N GLY A 589 2.63 -19.63 14.54
CA GLY A 589 2.45 -21.06 14.33
C GLY A 589 3.59 -21.69 13.56
N PRO A 590 3.44 -22.98 13.25
CA PRO A 590 4.52 -23.76 12.70
C PRO A 590 4.84 -23.36 11.27
N MET A 591 6.08 -23.63 10.88
CA MET A 591 6.46 -23.78 9.50
C MET A 591 6.20 -25.22 9.07
N LYS A 592 5.47 -25.39 7.96
CA LYS A 592 5.22 -26.69 7.35
C LYS A 592 5.74 -26.74 5.94
N ILE A 593 6.45 -27.82 5.61
CA ILE A 593 6.94 -28.10 4.25
C ILE A 593 6.34 -29.40 3.79
N TYR A 594 5.75 -29.38 2.60
CA TYR A 594 5.15 -30.52 1.94
C TYR A 594 5.97 -30.89 0.72
N LYS A 595 6.38 -32.15 0.62
CA LYS A 595 6.92 -32.72 -0.61
C LYS A 595 5.77 -33.02 -1.56
N ILE A 596 5.92 -32.63 -2.82
CA ILE A 596 4.86 -32.80 -3.82
C ILE A 596 5.06 -34.12 -4.58
N ASN A 597 4.02 -34.94 -4.62
CA ASN A 597 3.96 -36.20 -5.34
C ASN A 597 3.03 -36.05 -6.54
N TYR A 598 3.60 -35.94 -7.74
CA TYR A 598 2.83 -35.74 -8.97
C TYR A 598 2.27 -37.06 -9.52
N PRO A 599 0.98 -37.10 -9.92
CA PRO A 599 0.45 -38.18 -10.75
C PRO A 599 1.22 -38.28 -12.08
N SER A 600 1.48 -39.51 -12.53
CA SER A 600 2.21 -39.77 -13.77
C SER A 600 1.51 -39.25 -15.03
N ASP A 601 0.19 -39.18 -15.00
CA ASP A 601 -0.71 -38.74 -16.08
C ASP A 601 -1.05 -37.25 -16.02
N LEU A 602 -0.55 -36.51 -15.02
CA LEU A 602 -0.85 -35.09 -14.87
C LEU A 602 -0.30 -34.28 -16.05
N GLN A 603 -1.19 -33.69 -16.84
CA GLN A 603 -0.83 -32.80 -17.94
C GLN A 603 -0.62 -31.37 -17.47
N GLU A 604 0.47 -30.75 -17.90
CA GLU A 604 0.74 -29.33 -17.65
C GLU A 604 -0.20 -28.46 -18.49
N ASN A 605 -0.69 -27.37 -17.90
CA ASN A 605 -1.52 -26.41 -18.61
C ASN A 605 -0.64 -25.29 -19.19
N PRO A 606 -0.61 -25.08 -20.52
CA PRO A 606 0.22 -24.05 -21.15
C PRO A 606 -0.01 -22.62 -20.63
N ILE A 607 -1.16 -22.35 -20.01
CA ILE A 607 -1.46 -21.02 -19.45
C ILE A 607 -0.47 -20.60 -18.36
N PHE A 608 0.09 -21.56 -17.62
CA PHE A 608 0.98 -21.27 -16.50
C PHE A 608 2.37 -20.80 -16.93
N TYR A 609 2.77 -21.03 -18.18
CA TYR A 609 4.04 -20.53 -18.72
C TYR A 609 3.97 -19.07 -19.20
N LYS A 610 2.77 -18.48 -19.25
CA LYS A 610 2.58 -17.12 -19.74
C LYS A 610 2.85 -16.10 -18.62
N ASP A 611 3.57 -15.05 -18.98
CA ASP A 611 3.80 -13.89 -18.10
C ASP A 611 2.60 -12.91 -18.10
N GLU A 612 1.53 -13.22 -18.84
CA GLU A 612 0.31 -12.42 -18.95
C GLU A 612 -0.83 -13.02 -18.11
N LEU A 613 -1.65 -12.15 -17.52
CA LEU A 613 -2.84 -12.56 -16.78
C LEU A 613 -3.92 -13.09 -17.75
N PRO A 614 -4.72 -14.10 -17.35
CA PRO A 614 -5.77 -14.65 -18.20
C PRO A 614 -6.85 -13.64 -18.61
N ASP A 615 -7.13 -12.67 -17.74
CA ASP A 615 -8.04 -11.55 -17.99
C ASP A 615 -7.41 -10.29 -17.36
N PRO A 616 -7.11 -9.23 -18.13
CA PRO A 616 -6.57 -7.97 -17.57
C PRO A 616 -7.46 -7.33 -16.51
N ASN A 617 -8.77 -7.62 -16.50
CA ASN A 617 -9.70 -7.06 -15.52
C ASN A 617 -9.51 -7.62 -14.11
N VAL A 618 -8.73 -8.69 -13.92
CA VAL A 618 -8.42 -9.22 -12.58
C VAL A 618 -7.57 -8.26 -11.74
N GLU A 619 -6.96 -7.24 -12.35
CA GLU A 619 -6.25 -6.19 -11.62
C GLU A 619 -7.18 -5.09 -11.11
N SER A 620 -8.43 -5.03 -11.59
CA SER A 620 -9.41 -3.99 -11.21
C SER A 620 -9.93 -4.17 -9.77
N LEU A 621 -10.10 -3.05 -9.06
CA LEU A 621 -10.78 -3.01 -7.76
C LEU A 621 -12.30 -2.91 -7.87
N GLU A 622 -12.84 -2.77 -9.08
CA GLU A 622 -14.28 -2.65 -9.31
C GLU A 622 -15.01 -3.92 -8.84
N GLY A 623 -16.15 -3.74 -8.16
CA GLY A 623 -16.97 -4.86 -7.68
C GLY A 623 -16.54 -5.49 -6.35
N ARG A 624 -15.45 -5.04 -5.70
CA ARG A 624 -14.89 -5.65 -4.48
C ARG A 624 -15.89 -5.82 -3.32
N PHE A 625 -16.86 -4.91 -3.23
CA PHE A 625 -17.87 -4.86 -2.17
C PHE A 625 -19.30 -4.68 -2.73
N VAL A 626 -19.51 -5.00 -4.01
CA VAL A 626 -20.81 -4.86 -4.68
C VAL A 626 -21.69 -6.09 -4.48
#